data_AF-A0A269XDC1-F1
#
_entry.id   AF-A0A269XDC1-F1
#
_cell.length_a   1.000
_cell.length_b   1.000
_cell.length_c   1.000
_cell.angle_alpha   90.00
_cell.angle_beta   90.00
_cell.angle_gamma   90.00
#
_symmetry.space_group_name_H-M   'P 1'
#
loop_
_entity.id
_entity.type
_entity.pdbx_description
1 polymer ?
#
loop_
_entity_poly.entity_id
_entity_poly.type
_entity_poly.pdbx_seq_one_letter_code
_entity_poly.pdbx_strand_id
1 'polypeptide(L)' 'MDNATTSHDVSTAKSNGTTSIGNVVPSTNTKTNAKNDIDTALNKQIETINAHNTATTEEKEAAVQIANQK' A
#
# COMPACT_ATOMS: atom_id res chain seq x y z
N MET A 1 -9.44 2.74 53.46
CA MET A 1 -9.85 1.77 52.44
C MET A 1 -10.05 2.54 51.15
N ASP A 2 -9.00 2.68 50.33
CA ASP A 2 -9.05 3.52 49.11
C ASP A 2 -8.33 2.87 47.91
N ASN A 3 -7.98 1.58 48.03
CA ASN A 3 -7.19 0.84 47.05
C ASN A 3 -8.04 0.21 45.92
N ALA A 4 -9.35 0.10 46.12
CA ALA A 4 -10.27 -0.50 45.16
C ALA A 4 -10.57 0.46 43.99
N THR A 5 -10.74 1.76 44.28
CA THR A 5 -11.00 2.81 43.29
C THR A 5 -9.82 2.99 42.34
N THR A 6 -8.61 3.10 42.89
CA THR A 6 -7.36 3.23 42.10
C THR A 6 -7.06 2.00 41.26
N SER A 7 -7.24 0.79 41.81
CA SER A 7 -6.98 -0.44 41.05
C SER A 7 -7.98 -0.65 39.91
N HIS A 8 -9.24 -0.27 40.12
CA HIS A 8 -10.28 -0.36 39.09
C HIS A 8 -10.07 0.67 37.98
N ASP A 9 -9.71 1.91 38.34
CA ASP A 9 -9.40 2.96 37.38
C ASP A 9 -8.17 2.63 36.55
N VAL A 10 -7.12 2.07 37.17
CA VAL A 10 -5.91 1.61 36.47
C VAL A 10 -6.24 0.45 35.53
N SER A 11 -7.10 -0.48 35.94
CA SER A 11 -7.54 -1.60 35.08
C SER A 11 -8.34 -1.10 33.86
N THR A 12 -9.24 -0.15 34.08
CA THR A 12 -10.03 0.49 33.01
C THR A 12 -9.13 1.27 32.05
N ALA A 13 -8.20 2.09 32.57
CA ALA A 13 -7.24 2.81 31.75
C ALA A 13 -6.34 1.86 30.95
N LYS A 14 -5.90 0.75 31.55
CA LYS A 14 -5.13 -0.30 30.87
C LYS A 14 -5.93 -0.95 29.75
N SER A 15 -7.19 -1.33 30.02
CA SER A 15 -8.07 -1.93 29.01
C SER A 15 -8.31 -0.96 27.86
N ASN A 16 -8.68 0.29 28.15
CA ASN A 16 -8.88 1.33 27.14
C ASN A 16 -7.61 1.61 26.33
N GLY A 17 -6.44 1.64 26.98
CA GLY A 17 -5.14 1.80 26.33
C GLY A 17 -4.82 0.63 25.40
N THR A 18 -5.04 -0.61 25.85
CA THR A 18 -4.81 -1.81 25.02
C THR A 18 -5.74 -1.88 23.81
N THR A 19 -7.01 -1.51 23.97
CA THR A 19 -7.98 -1.42 22.86
C THR A 19 -7.58 -0.31 21.89
N SER A 20 -7.16 0.85 22.41
CA SER A 20 -6.73 1.98 21.57
C SER A 20 -5.48 1.64 20.75
N ILE A 21 -4.52 0.91 21.33
CA ILE A 21 -3.31 0.45 20.63
C ILE A 21 -3.64 -0.67 19.63
N GLY A 22 -4.53 -1.62 19.98
CA GLY A 22 -4.95 -2.70 19.09
C GLY A 22 -5.73 -2.22 17.85
N ASN A 23 -6.42 -1.09 17.95
CA ASN A 23 -7.09 -0.43 16.82
C ASN A 23 -6.12 0.32 15.89
N VAL A 24 -4.84 0.48 16.27
CA VAL A 24 -3.81 0.97 15.35
C VAL A 24 -3.38 -0.18 14.45
N VAL A 25 -4.22 -0.49 13.47
CA VAL A 25 -3.82 -1.30 12.32
C VAL A 25 -3.05 -0.37 11.37
N PRO A 26 -1.75 -0.59 11.11
CA PRO A 26 -1.06 0.13 10.05
C PRO A 26 -1.85 -0.11 8.77
N SER A 27 -2.25 0.96 8.06
CA SER A 27 -2.93 0.88 6.77
C SER A 27 -2.10 0.03 5.79
N THR A 28 -2.39 -1.27 5.72
CA THR A 28 -1.83 -2.17 4.71
C THR A 28 -2.30 -1.74 3.32
N ASN A 29 -3.42 -1.02 3.26
CA ASN A 29 -3.96 -0.38 2.06
C ASN A 29 -2.97 0.59 1.42
N THR A 30 -2.15 1.30 2.20
CA THR A 30 -1.19 2.25 1.61
C THR A 30 -0.15 1.53 0.74
N LYS A 31 0.32 0.36 1.18
CA LYS A 31 1.30 -0.44 0.41
C LYS A 31 0.66 -1.16 -0.78
N THR A 32 -0.61 -1.55 -0.67
CA THR A 32 -1.38 -2.17 -1.76
C THR A 32 -1.73 -1.15 -2.84
N ASN A 33 -2.25 0.02 -2.44
CA ASN A 33 -2.59 1.12 -3.36
C ASN A 33 -1.35 1.57 -4.14
N ALA A 34 -0.22 1.78 -3.46
CA ALA A 34 1.02 2.16 -4.13
C ALA A 34 1.50 1.13 -5.17
N LYS A 35 1.28 -0.18 -4.95
CA LYS A 35 1.57 -1.20 -5.98
C LYS A 35 0.63 -1.07 -7.17
N ASN A 36 -0.68 -0.98 -6.91
CA ASN A 36 -1.68 -0.85 -7.95
C ASN A 36 -1.45 0.39 -8.82
N ASP A 37 -1.05 1.51 -8.21
CA ASP A 37 -0.73 2.75 -8.93
C ASP A 37 0.48 2.56 -9.85
N ILE A 38 1.53 1.88 -9.37
CA ILE A 38 2.72 1.56 -10.17
C ILE A 38 2.36 0.62 -11.33
N ASP A 39 1.57 -0.42 -11.08
CA ASP A 39 1.17 -1.38 -12.10
C ASP A 39 0.26 -0.72 -13.16
N THR A 40 -0.63 0.20 -12.72
CA THR A 40 -1.46 1.01 -13.62
C THR A 40 -0.61 1.93 -14.50
N ALA A 41 0.38 2.61 -13.91
CA ALA A 41 1.30 3.47 -14.67
C ALA A 41 2.12 2.67 -15.69
N LEU A 42 2.59 1.48 -15.31
CA LEU A 42 3.32 0.58 -16.20
C LEU A 42 2.46 0.14 -17.38
N ASN A 43 1.23 -0.30 -17.14
CA ASN A 43 0.32 -0.71 -18.21
C ASN A 43 0.03 0.43 -19.19
N LYS A 44 -0.19 1.64 -18.68
CA LYS A 44 -0.39 2.84 -19.53
C LYS A 44 0.84 3.14 -20.39
N GLN A 45 2.04 2.95 -19.85
CA GLN A 45 3.28 3.12 -20.60
C GLN A 45 3.40 2.08 -21.72
N ILE A 46 3.06 0.82 -21.45
CA ILE A 46 3.03 -0.27 -22.44
C ILE A 46 2.01 0.02 -23.55
N GLU A 47 0.81 0.48 -23.21
CA GLU A 47 -0.21 0.87 -24.20
C GLU A 47 0.30 1.99 -25.11
N THR A 48 0.98 2.99 -24.54
CA THR A 48 1.58 4.10 -25.29
C THR A 48 2.65 3.60 -26.27
N ILE A 49 3.50 2.67 -25.84
CA ILE A 49 4.51 2.02 -26.70
C ILE A 49 3.83 1.28 -27.86
N ASN A 50 2.81 0.49 -27.57
CA ASN A 50 2.12 -0.30 -28.59
C ASN A 50 1.37 0.57 -29.61
N ALA A 51 0.78 1.67 -29.16
CA ALA A 51 0.10 2.66 -30.00
C ALA A 51 1.04 3.51 -30.87
N HIS A 52 2.36 3.39 -30.70
CA HIS A 52 3.33 4.13 -31.50
C HIS A 52 3.44 3.55 -32.92
N ASN A 53 2.59 4.03 -33.84
CA ASN A 53 2.41 3.45 -35.17
C ASN A 53 3.63 3.54 -36.11
N THR A 54 4.64 4.34 -35.75
CA THR A 54 5.86 4.53 -36.54
C THR A 54 7.05 3.71 -36.06
N ALA A 55 6.93 3.03 -34.91
CA ALA A 55 7.97 2.12 -34.42
C ALA A 55 7.81 0.72 -35.03
N THR A 56 8.94 0.04 -35.25
CA THR A 56 8.93 -1.37 -35.67
C THR A 56 8.48 -2.28 -34.52
N THR A 57 8.15 -3.52 -34.85
CA THR A 57 7.76 -4.53 -33.85
C THR A 57 8.90 -4.76 -32.84
N GLU A 58 10.14 -4.86 -33.32
CA GLU A 58 11.33 -5.08 -32.49
C GLU A 58 11.58 -3.92 -31.52
N GLU A 59 11.39 -2.68 -31.98
CA GLU A 59 11.52 -1.49 -31.13
C GLU A 59 10.46 -1.47 -30.02
N LYS A 60 9.22 -1.86 -30.34
CA LYS A 60 8.14 -1.97 -29.36
C LYS A 60 8.39 -3.08 -28.35
N GLU A 61 8.82 -4.25 -28.80
CA GLU A 61 9.14 -5.38 -27.92
C GLU A 61 10.29 -5.05 -26.97
N ALA A 62 11.36 -4.42 -27.47
CA ALA A 62 12.47 -3.96 -26.64
C ALA A 62 12.02 -2.93 -25.59
N ALA A 63 11.18 -1.97 -26.00
CA ALA A 63 10.65 -0.94 -25.10
C ALA A 63 9.70 -1.53 -24.04
N VAL A 64 8.87 -2.51 -24.40
CA VAL A 64 8.01 -3.25 -23.45
C VAL A 64 8.86 -4.10 -22.49
N GLN A 65 9.93 -4.74 -22.97
CA GLN A 65 10.85 -5.46 -22.07
C GLN A 65 11.53 -4.51 -21.08
N ILE A 66 12.03 -3.37 -21.55
CA ILE A 66 12.64 -2.35 -20.68
C ILE A 66 11.63 -1.83 -19.66
N ALA A 67 10.38 -1.57 -20.06
CA ALA A 67 9.33 -1.12 -19.14
C ALA A 67 9.01 -2.16 -18.06
N ASN A 68 9.08 -3.46 -18.40
CA ASN A 68 8.83 -4.57 -17.47
C ASN A 68 10.06 -4.96 -16.63
N GLN A 69 11.25 -4.48 -16.96
CA GLN A 69 12.44 -4.67 -16.13
C GLN A 69 12.39 -3.71 -14.94
N LYS A 70 12.05 -4.23 -13.75
CA LYS A 70 12.27 -3.56 -12.46
C LYS A 70 13.66 -3.87 -11.91
#